data_AF-A0A1E1F6X5-F1
#
_entry.id   AF-A0A1E1F6X5-F1
#
_cell.length_a   1.000
_cell.length_b   1.000
_cell.length_c   1.000
_cell.angle_alpha   90.00
_cell.angle_beta   90.00
_cell.angle_gamma   90.00
#
_symmetry.space_group_name_H-M   'P 1'
#
loop_
_entity.id
_entity.type
_entity.pdbx_description
1 polymer ?
#
loop_
_entity_poly.entity_id
_entity_poly.type
_entity_poly.pdbx_seq_one_letter_code
_entity_poly.pdbx_strand_id
1 'polypeptide(L)'
;MTRYYAPEGVPKPEVAAYYGRRSRGGAGLIITEGTFLDRKLARNNERIPWFHGERLQPWRRIVETVHAGGGAIALQLWHVGGVRDFNFPSCLIPRFDGAILSLEWKEALWDRYVTGAPRPRTPSEQQYSDRKLRSRR
;
A
#
# COMPACT_ATOMS: atom_id res chain seq x y z
N MET A 1 1.86 4.77 12.11
CA MET A 1 3.26 5.21 11.96
C MET A 1 4.17 3.99 11.93
N THR A 2 4.73 3.64 10.76
CA THR A 2 5.59 2.46 10.58
C THR A 2 6.92 2.60 11.30
N ARG A 3 7.34 1.55 12.01
CA ARG A 3 8.51 1.58 12.92
C ARG A 3 9.69 0.77 12.44
N TYR A 4 9.48 -0.17 11.52
CA TYR A 4 10.52 -1.08 11.04
C TYR A 4 11.22 -1.86 12.17
N TYR A 5 10.46 -2.21 13.21
CA TYR A 5 10.97 -2.86 14.43
C TYR A 5 10.39 -4.28 14.62
N ALA A 6 10.05 -4.93 13.51
CA ALA A 6 9.58 -6.31 13.47
C ALA A 6 10.49 -7.13 12.54
N PRO A 7 11.72 -7.48 12.94
CA PRO A 7 12.58 -8.34 12.14
C PRO A 7 11.84 -9.63 11.76
N GLU A 8 11.99 -10.06 10.50
CA GLU A 8 11.25 -11.19 9.90
C GLU A 8 9.71 -11.02 9.92
N GLY A 9 9.23 -9.79 10.15
CA GLY A 9 7.83 -9.44 10.29
C GLY A 9 7.21 -9.89 11.61
N VAL A 10 8.03 -10.16 12.63
CA VAL A 10 7.58 -10.54 13.97
C VAL A 10 7.81 -9.40 14.96
N PRO A 11 6.76 -8.81 15.55
CA PRO A 11 6.92 -7.79 16.57
C PRO A 11 7.73 -8.31 17.76
N LYS A 12 8.76 -7.55 18.16
CA LYS A 12 9.57 -7.86 19.35
C LYS A 12 8.99 -7.17 20.60
N PRO A 13 9.41 -7.56 21.83
CA PRO A 13 8.87 -6.99 23.06
C PRO A 13 8.94 -5.46 23.15
N GLU A 14 9.90 -4.83 22.46
CA GLU A 14 10.08 -3.38 22.40
C GLU A 14 8.90 -2.69 21.69
N VAL A 15 8.24 -3.38 20.75
CA VAL A 15 7.03 -2.89 20.07
C VAL A 15 5.86 -2.81 21.05
N ALA A 16 5.71 -3.83 21.91
CA ALA A 16 4.69 -3.79 22.98
C ALA A 16 4.99 -2.67 23.99
N ALA A 17 6.24 -2.52 24.42
CA ALA A 17 6.65 -1.43 25.29
C ALA A 17 6.39 -0.05 24.64
N TYR A 18 6.61 0.07 23.33
CA TYR A 18 6.37 1.29 22.56
C TYR A 18 4.89 1.71 22.54
N TYR A 19 3.96 0.77 22.31
CA TYR A 19 2.53 1.05 22.36
C TYR A 19 2.04 1.27 23.81
N GLY A 20 2.57 0.50 24.77
CA GLY A 20 2.28 0.67 26.19
C GLY A 20 2.61 2.07 26.71
N ARG A 21 3.76 2.64 26.32
CA ARG A 21 4.12 4.02 26.68
C ARG A 21 3.11 5.05 26.15
N ARG A 22 2.54 4.85 24.96
CA ARG A 22 1.52 5.74 24.39
C ARG A 22 0.21 5.69 25.17
N SER A 23 -0.21 4.47 25.50
CA SER A 23 -1.42 4.27 26.28
C SER A 23 -1.30 4.95 27.65
N ARG A 24 -0.20 4.68 28.37
CA ARG A 24 0.08 5.31 29.67
C ARG A 24 0.29 6.81 29.60
N GLY A 25 0.67 7.33 28.43
CA GLY A 25 0.77 8.76 28.15
C GLY A 25 -0.59 9.44 27.90
N GLY A 26 -1.71 8.73 28.03
CA GLY A 26 -3.06 9.29 27.91
C GLY A 26 -3.71 9.13 26.52
N ALA A 27 -3.11 8.35 25.61
CA ALA A 27 -3.74 8.09 24.32
C ALA A 27 -4.94 7.14 24.48
N GLY A 28 -6.15 7.66 24.25
CA GLY A 28 -7.40 6.88 24.38
C GLY A 28 -7.58 5.81 23.29
N LEU A 29 -7.06 6.06 22.08
CA LEU A 29 -7.05 5.10 20.98
C LEU A 29 -5.68 5.08 20.31
N ILE A 30 -5.17 3.87 20.10
CA ILE A 30 -3.95 3.60 19.35
C ILE A 30 -4.31 2.88 18.07
N ILE A 31 -3.86 3.42 16.93
CA ILE A 31 -3.86 2.68 15.66
C ILE A 31 -2.44 2.14 15.44
N THR A 32 -2.32 0.85 15.16
CA THR A 32 -1.02 0.22 14.92
C THR A 32 -0.30 0.84 13.71
N GLU A 33 0.97 0.50 13.54
CA GLU A 33 1.59 0.60 12.23
C GLU A 33 0.89 -0.27 11.17
N GLY A 34 1.17 0.04 9.90
CA GLY A 34 0.68 -0.76 8.81
C GLY A 34 1.16 -2.20 8.95
N THR A 35 0.22 -3.13 8.89
CA THR A 35 0.45 -4.55 9.14
C THR A 35 -0.12 -5.37 7.99
N PHE A 36 0.56 -6.45 7.63
CA PHE A 36 0.21 -7.25 6.45
C PHE A 36 -0.47 -8.58 6.82
N LEU A 37 -1.42 -9.04 5.99
CA LEU A 37 -1.99 -10.39 6.05
C LEU A 37 -1.15 -11.37 5.22
N ASP A 38 -1.43 -12.67 5.24
CA ASP A 38 -0.69 -13.68 4.44
C ASP A 38 -0.85 -13.51 2.92
N ARG A 39 -0.18 -12.49 2.39
CA ARG A 39 -0.24 -12.10 0.99
C ARG A 39 1.11 -11.52 0.62
N LYS A 40 1.94 -12.34 -0.03
CA LYS A 40 3.34 -12.02 -0.36
C LYS A 40 3.53 -10.65 -1.02
N LEU A 41 2.55 -10.20 -1.81
CA LEU A 41 2.61 -8.94 -2.59
C LEU A 41 2.16 -7.70 -1.83
N ALA A 42 1.57 -7.85 -0.64
CA ALA A 42 1.07 -6.73 0.12
C ALA A 42 2.19 -5.92 0.78
N ARG A 43 3.35 -6.55 1.00
CA ARG A 43 4.47 -6.05 1.81
C ARG A 43 5.62 -5.55 0.95
N ASN A 44 6.21 -4.42 1.33
CA ASN A 44 7.41 -3.86 0.69
C ASN A 44 8.69 -3.99 1.52
N ASN A 45 8.62 -4.29 2.83
CA ASN A 45 9.79 -4.36 3.70
C ASN A 45 9.64 -5.43 4.78
N GLU A 46 10.71 -6.18 5.04
CA GLU A 46 10.68 -7.33 5.97
C GLU A 46 10.53 -6.96 7.43
N ARG A 47 10.90 -5.73 7.79
CA ARG A 47 10.89 -5.24 9.17
C ARG A 47 9.53 -4.71 9.60
N ILE A 48 8.52 -4.81 8.73
CA ILE A 48 7.15 -4.41 8.98
C ILE A 48 6.34 -5.68 9.31
N PRO A 49 5.53 -5.65 10.38
CA PRO A 49 4.97 -6.87 10.93
C PRO A 49 3.86 -7.51 10.08
N TRP A 50 3.71 -8.82 10.28
CA TRP A 50 2.60 -9.63 9.78
C TRP A 50 1.53 -9.84 10.85
N PHE A 51 0.28 -10.03 10.43
CA PHE A 51 -0.86 -10.37 11.28
C PHE A 51 -1.54 -11.66 10.78
N HIS A 52 -0.84 -12.79 10.90
CA HIS A 52 -1.39 -14.12 10.60
C HIS A 52 -0.52 -15.24 11.20
N GLY A 53 -1.09 -16.43 11.32
CA GLY A 53 -0.37 -17.65 11.72
C GLY A 53 0.30 -17.53 13.10
N GLU A 54 1.49 -18.09 13.23
CA GLU A 54 2.27 -18.10 14.47
C GLU A 54 2.69 -16.70 14.95
N ARG A 55 2.67 -15.72 14.04
CA ARG A 55 3.05 -14.33 14.32
C ARG A 55 1.96 -13.55 15.06
N LEU A 56 0.79 -14.16 15.35
CA LEU A 56 -0.28 -13.55 16.15
C LEU A 56 0.05 -13.48 17.65
N GLN A 57 0.92 -14.35 18.18
CA GLN A 57 1.22 -14.39 19.61
C GLN A 57 1.81 -13.05 20.15
N PRO A 58 2.81 -12.42 19.48
CA PRO A 58 3.28 -11.09 19.88
C PRO A 58 2.20 -10.00 19.86
N TRP A 59 1.23 -10.07 18.94
CA TRP A 59 0.14 -9.10 18.87
C TRP A 59 -0.78 -9.16 20.08
N ARG A 60 -1.04 -10.35 20.60
CA ARG A 60 -1.80 -10.51 21.84
C ARG A 60 -1.15 -9.73 22.98
N ARG A 61 0.17 -9.86 23.15
CA ARG A 61 0.92 -9.13 24.18
C ARG A 61 0.88 -7.60 23.98
N ILE A 62 0.91 -7.14 22.72
CA ILE A 62 0.76 -5.72 22.41
C ILE A 62 -0.61 -5.21 22.87
N VAL A 63 -1.69 -5.93 22.53
CA VAL A 63 -3.06 -5.58 22.89
C VAL A 63 -3.22 -5.55 24.41
N GLU A 64 -2.77 -6.60 25.11
CA GLU A 64 -2.79 -6.68 26.57
C GLU A 64 -2.03 -5.51 27.21
N THR A 65 -0.86 -5.16 26.69
CA THR A 65 -0.04 -4.05 27.21
C THR A 65 -0.72 -2.69 27.03
N VAL A 66 -1.44 -2.49 25.92
CA VAL A 66 -2.21 -1.25 25.68
C VAL A 66 -3.43 -1.18 26.58
N HIS A 67 -4.21 -2.26 26.68
CA HIS A 67 -5.38 -2.29 27.56
C HIS A 67 -4.99 -2.10 29.04
N ALA A 68 -3.87 -2.68 29.48
CA ALA A 68 -3.34 -2.44 30.82
C ALA A 68 -2.90 -0.98 31.06
N GLY A 69 -2.62 -0.23 29.99
CA GLY A 69 -2.36 1.20 30.03
C GLY A 69 -3.63 2.07 29.91
N GLY A 70 -4.83 1.48 29.91
CA GLY A 70 -6.11 2.18 29.84
C GLY A 70 -6.54 2.66 28.44
N GLY A 71 -5.79 2.30 27.39
CA GLY A 71 -6.09 2.71 26.02
C GLY A 71 -6.79 1.60 25.22
N ALA A 72 -7.48 1.98 24.16
CA ALA A 72 -7.96 1.05 23.14
C ALA A 72 -6.92 0.89 22.01
N ILE A 73 -6.98 -0.21 21.27
CA ILE A 73 -6.11 -0.45 20.11
C ILE A 73 -6.87 -1.03 18.91
N ALA A 74 -6.57 -0.53 17.72
CA ALA A 74 -7.07 -1.03 16.45
C ALA A 74 -5.92 -1.30 15.48
N LEU A 75 -6.03 -2.38 14.72
CA LEU A 75 -5.01 -2.77 13.74
C LEU A 75 -5.21 -2.03 12.40
N GLN A 76 -4.14 -1.45 11.87
CA GLN A 76 -4.11 -0.92 10.51
C GLN A 76 -3.70 -2.01 9.52
N LEU A 77 -4.68 -2.57 8.80
CA LEU A 77 -4.40 -3.43 7.65
C LEU A 77 -3.81 -2.60 6.52
N TRP A 78 -2.74 -3.11 5.92
CA TRP A 78 -2.02 -2.40 4.88
C TRP A 78 -1.71 -3.28 3.67
N HIS A 79 -1.79 -2.66 2.50
CA HIS A 79 -1.33 -3.19 1.23
C HIS A 79 -0.59 -2.06 0.50
N VAL A 80 0.68 -2.25 0.18
CA VAL A 80 1.55 -1.20 -0.39
C VAL A 80 1.29 -0.93 -1.87
N GLY A 81 0.61 -1.85 -2.55
CA GLY A 81 0.33 -1.74 -3.98
C GLY A 81 1.62 -1.79 -4.78
N GLY A 82 1.88 -0.75 -5.58
CA GLY A 82 3.09 -0.62 -6.40
C GLY A 82 4.29 -0.03 -5.67
N VAL A 83 4.15 0.43 -4.42
CA VAL A 83 5.26 1.02 -3.67
C VAL A 83 6.23 -0.09 -3.25
N ARG A 84 7.43 -0.10 -3.84
CA ARG A 84 8.45 -1.13 -3.59
C ARG A 84 9.69 -0.52 -2.98
N ASP A 85 10.29 -1.29 -2.08
CA ASP A 85 11.63 -1.04 -1.57
C ASP A 85 12.63 -1.58 -2.63
N PHE A 86 13.77 -0.90 -2.82
CA PHE A 86 14.73 -1.24 -3.90
C PHE A 86 15.26 -2.69 -3.79
N ASN A 87 15.22 -3.27 -2.59
CA ASN A 87 15.64 -4.64 -2.32
C ASN A 87 14.55 -5.71 -2.52
N PHE A 88 13.34 -5.34 -2.98
CA PHE A 88 12.22 -6.26 -3.26
C PHE A 88 11.77 -6.21 -4.74
N PRO A 89 12.55 -6.79 -5.67
CA PRO A 89 12.33 -6.63 -7.11
C PRO A 89 11.15 -7.42 -7.68
N SER A 90 10.53 -8.35 -6.95
CA SER A 90 9.55 -9.27 -7.55
C SER A 90 8.15 -8.66 -7.65
N CYS A 91 7.89 -7.94 -8.76
CA CYS A 91 6.54 -7.73 -9.26
C CYS A 91 5.94 -9.07 -9.68
N LEU A 92 4.86 -9.50 -9.03
CA LEU A 92 4.10 -10.70 -9.39
C LEU A 92 2.62 -10.31 -9.47
N ILE A 93 2.31 -9.35 -10.33
CA ILE A 93 0.96 -9.31 -10.91
C ILE A 93 0.89 -10.56 -11.82
N PRO A 94 -0.09 -11.46 -11.69
CA PRO A 94 -0.20 -12.61 -12.59
C PRO A 94 -0.23 -12.12 -14.05
N ARG A 95 0.73 -12.58 -14.87
CA ARG A 95 1.06 -12.11 -16.26
C ARG A 95 1.97 -10.86 -16.36
N PHE A 96 2.57 -10.41 -15.28
CA PHE A 96 3.36 -9.18 -15.19
C PHE A 96 4.61 -9.38 -14.30
N ASP A 97 5.01 -10.65 -14.19
CA ASP A 97 6.12 -11.19 -13.46
C ASP A 97 7.41 -10.48 -13.91
N GLY A 98 7.87 -9.49 -13.14
CA GLY A 98 9.10 -8.75 -13.46
C GLY A 98 8.96 -7.46 -14.27
N ALA A 99 7.77 -6.83 -14.35
CA ALA A 99 7.71 -5.45 -14.81
C ALA A 99 8.47 -4.54 -13.83
N ILE A 100 9.70 -4.17 -14.22
CA ILE A 100 10.46 -3.09 -13.60
C ILE A 100 9.72 -1.81 -13.96
N LEU A 101 9.32 -1.03 -12.95
CA LEU A 101 8.69 0.28 -13.12
C LEU A 101 9.73 1.30 -13.62
N SER A 102 10.40 1.04 -14.74
CA SER A 102 11.10 2.09 -15.46
C SER A 102 10.07 3.09 -15.99
N LEU A 103 10.46 4.36 -16.13
CA LEU A 103 9.56 5.40 -16.65
C LEU A 103 9.02 5.01 -18.04
N GLU A 104 9.89 4.45 -18.88
CA GLU A 104 9.56 3.95 -20.21
C GLU A 104 8.47 2.86 -20.19
N TRP A 105 8.56 1.92 -19.25
CA TRP A 105 7.54 0.86 -19.10
C TRP A 105 6.20 1.38 -18.60
N LYS A 106 6.23 2.39 -17.73
CA LYS A 106 5.00 3.04 -17.24
C LYS A 106 4.25 3.73 -18.38
N GLU A 107 4.95 4.48 -19.24
CA GLU A 107 4.36 5.15 -20.40
C GLU A 107 3.79 4.13 -21.39
N ALA A 108 4.54 3.06 -21.71
CA ALA A 108 4.06 2.01 -22.61
C ALA A 108 2.81 1.27 -22.10
N LEU A 109 2.69 1.08 -20.77
CA LEU A 109 1.49 0.52 -20.16
C LEU A 109 0.31 1.48 -20.19
N TRP A 110 0.57 2.77 -20.00
CA TRP A 110 -0.44 3.81 -20.10
C TRP A 110 -1.04 3.84 -21.51
N ASP A 111 -0.19 3.84 -22.54
CA ASP A 111 -0.61 3.80 -23.95
C ASP A 111 -1.42 2.53 -24.29
N ARG A 112 -1.07 1.39 -23.71
CA ARG A 112 -1.70 0.10 -24.05
C ARG A 112 -3.04 -0.15 -23.34
N TYR A 113 -3.17 0.26 -22.09
CA TYR A 113 -4.31 -0.13 -21.23
C TYR A 113 -5.21 1.03 -20.83
N VAL A 114 -4.77 2.28 -20.96
CA VAL A 114 -5.68 3.43 -20.83
C VAL A 114 -6.42 3.62 -22.14
N THR A 115 -7.53 2.91 -22.29
CA THR A 115 -8.55 3.27 -23.27
C THR A 115 -9.32 4.47 -22.72
N GLY A 116 -8.73 5.66 -22.83
CA GLY A 116 -9.49 6.88 -22.62
C GLY A 116 -10.69 6.86 -23.55
N ALA A 117 -11.91 6.84 -23.02
CA ALA A 117 -13.08 7.12 -23.85
C ALA A 117 -12.78 8.43 -24.59
N PRO A 118 -12.87 8.48 -25.93
CA PRO A 118 -12.51 9.68 -26.66
C PRO A 118 -13.31 10.85 -26.08
N ARG A 119 -12.60 11.92 -25.69
CA ARG A 119 -13.22 13.10 -25.08
C ARG A 119 -14.38 13.54 -25.98
N PRO A 120 -15.59 13.81 -25.43
CA PRO A 120 -16.69 14.34 -26.22
C PRO A 120 -16.22 15.60 -26.97
N ARG A 121 -16.32 15.57 -28.30
CA ARG A 121 -15.96 16.74 -29.11
C ARG A 121 -16.97 17.85 -28.85
N THR A 122 -16.50 19.06 -28.61
CA THR A 122 -17.39 20.23 -28.55
C THR A 122 -17.98 20.51 -29.93
N PRO A 123 -19.15 21.18 -30.02
CA PRO A 123 -19.74 21.54 -31.31
C PRO A 123 -18.79 22.30 -32.26
N SER A 124 -17.88 23.10 -31.69
CA SER A 124 -16.83 23.81 -32.42
C SER A 124 -15.76 22.90 -33.05
N GLU A 125 -15.37 21.81 -32.37
CA GLU A 125 -14.39 20.84 -32.86
C GLU A 125 -14.96 19.96 -34.00
N GLN A 126 -16.26 19.71 -33.98
CA GLN A 126 -16.97 19.01 -35.06
C GLN A 126 -16.99 19.87 -36.34
N GLN A 127 -17.36 21.15 -36.21
CA GLN A 127 -17.37 22.10 -37.34
C GLN A 127 -15.99 22.25 -37.99
N TYR A 128 -14.90 22.30 -37.21
CA TYR A 128 -13.55 22.44 -37.76
C TYR A 128 -13.11 21.18 -38.55
N SER A 129 -13.53 20.00 -38.09
CA SER A 129 -13.23 18.72 -38.74
C SER A 129 -13.94 18.60 -40.10
N ASP A 130 -15.22 18.95 -40.15
CA ASP A 130 -16.01 18.92 -41.40
C ASP A 130 -15.54 19.96 -42.43
N ARG A 131 -15.05 21.12 -41.97
CA ARG A 131 -14.49 22.16 -42.85
C ARG A 131 -13.22 21.70 -43.56
N LYS A 132 -12.35 20.95 -42.87
CA LYS A 132 -11.13 20.34 -43.43
C LYS A 132 -11.43 19.24 -44.46
N LEU A 133 -12.52 18.50 -44.27
CA LEU A 133 -12.98 17.48 -45.23
C LEU A 133 -13.59 18.12 -46.49
N ARG A 134 -14.27 19.26 -46.35
CA ARG A 134 -14.83 20.01 -47.48
C ARG A 134 -13.77 20.74 -48.32
N SER A 135 -12.66 21.16 -47.73
CA SER A 135 -11.57 21.83 -48.46
C SER A 135 -10.63 20.87 -49.22
N ARG A 136 -10.93 19.57 -49.25
CA ARG A 136 -10.15 18.52 -49.93
C ARG A 136 -10.89 17.88 -51.11
N ARG A 137 -12.04 18.43 -51.52
CA ARG A 137 -12.72 18.09 -52.78
C ARG A 137 -12.52 19.21 -53.80
#